data_AF-A0A1W9VFG1-F1
#
_entry.id   AF-A0A1W9VFG1-F1
#
_cell.length_a   1.000
_cell.length_b   1.000
_cell.length_c   1.000
_cell.angle_alpha   90.00
_cell.angle_beta   90.00
_cell.angle_gamma   90.00
#
_symmetry.space_group_name_H-M   'P 1'
#
loop_
_entity.id
_entity.type
_entity.pdbx_description
1 polymer ?
#
loop_
_entity_poly.entity_id
_entity_poly.type
_entity_poly.pdbx_seq_one_letter_code
_entity_poly.pdbx_strand_id
1 'polypeptide(L)'
;MFTDMKRIIFLTICLILHFTLAGQDIVSFSDGLEYDPFYGMLITDSEGSVYTISNGFYQNSEGELKYFVWFRRGTDQGLAEYPLDLYKIRRLTLTGDYEIPPDGYTPCEVELTSGNSFEGFLDTSGYLAGMDEDFGSFVRIYLQYNGVKSIEFLHQGTYSRCPFCGALFYNRNYEICPFDETPLIPQNGSVKD
;
A
#
# COMPACT_ATOMS: atom_id res chain seq x y z
N MET A 1 11.11 19.82 -50.69
CA MET A 1 11.71 18.62 -50.08
C MET A 1 12.17 18.78 -48.62
N PHE A 2 12.24 19.99 -48.02
CA PHE A 2 12.64 20.16 -46.60
C PHE A 2 11.48 20.24 -45.59
N THR A 3 10.23 20.39 -46.07
CA THR A 3 9.02 20.48 -45.24
C THR A 3 8.49 19.11 -44.79
N ASP A 4 8.66 18.08 -45.61
CA ASP A 4 8.19 16.73 -45.28
C ASP A 4 9.06 16.04 -44.22
N MET A 5 10.37 16.27 -44.25
CA MET A 5 11.30 15.67 -43.29
C MET A 5 11.09 16.19 -41.86
N LYS A 6 10.72 17.47 -41.69
CA LYS A 6 10.39 18.05 -40.39
C LYS A 6 9.07 17.51 -39.83
N ARG A 7 8.08 17.24 -40.69
CA ARG A 7 6.81 16.61 -40.29
C ARG A 7 7.00 15.15 -39.87
N ILE A 8 7.84 14.41 -40.59
CA ILE A 8 8.17 13.02 -40.25
C ILE A 8 8.87 12.97 -38.89
N ILE A 9 9.89 13.81 -38.66
CA ILE A 9 10.59 13.85 -37.36
C ILE A 9 9.65 14.23 -36.22
N PHE A 10 8.77 15.22 -36.43
CA PHE A 10 7.80 15.63 -35.40
C PHE A 10 6.79 14.52 -35.09
N LEU A 11 6.27 13.82 -36.11
CA LEU A 11 5.38 12.67 -35.92
C LEU A 11 6.08 11.52 -35.19
N THR A 12 7.34 11.23 -35.52
CA THR A 12 8.11 10.20 -34.83
C THR A 12 8.37 10.56 -33.36
N ILE A 13 8.67 11.83 -33.06
CA ILE A 13 8.86 12.30 -31.68
C ILE A 13 7.53 12.22 -30.90
N CYS A 14 6.41 12.63 -31.50
CA CYS A 14 5.09 12.48 -30.88
C CYS A 14 4.72 11.01 -30.65
N LEU A 15 5.08 10.10 -31.57
CA LEU A 15 4.86 8.66 -31.41
C LEU A 15 5.70 8.12 -30.25
N ILE A 16 6.99 8.46 -30.18
CA ILE A 16 7.88 8.06 -29.09
C ILE A 16 7.38 8.60 -27.74
N LEU A 17 6.90 9.84 -27.69
CA LEU A 17 6.31 10.44 -26.48
C LEU A 17 4.98 9.78 -26.07
N HIS A 18 4.16 9.29 -27.01
CA HIS A 18 2.97 8.51 -26.67
C HIS A 18 3.33 7.14 -26.10
N PHE A 19 4.37 6.48 -26.64
CA PHE A 19 4.84 5.20 -26.12
C PHE A 19 5.54 5.32 -24.76
N THR A 20 6.23 6.43 -24.48
CA THR A 20 6.88 6.64 -23.18
C THR A 20 5.94 7.15 -22.09
N LEU A 21 4.85 7.86 -22.41
CA LEU A 21 3.79 8.18 -21.43
C LEU A 21 2.86 7.01 -21.12
N ALA A 22 2.80 5.99 -21.99
CA ALA A 22 2.06 4.74 -21.74
C ALA A 22 2.85 3.73 -20.88
N GLY A 23 4.12 4.03 -20.57
CA GLY A 23 4.96 3.26 -19.65
C GLY A 23 4.90 3.82 -18.23
N GLN A 24 3.70 3.92 -17.65
CA GLN A 24 3.60 3.74 -16.21
C GLN A 24 3.43 2.24 -16.00
N ASP A 25 4.46 1.59 -15.48
CA ASP A 25 4.44 0.17 -15.16
C ASP A 25 3.37 -0.10 -14.11
N ILE A 26 2.14 -0.31 -14.57
CA ILE A 26 1.11 -1.01 -13.85
C ILE A 26 1.47 -2.48 -14.01
N VAL A 27 1.90 -3.10 -12.91
CA VAL A 27 2.16 -4.54 -12.86
C VAL A 27 0.84 -5.27 -13.07
N SER A 28 0.56 -5.68 -14.31
CA SER A 28 -0.59 -6.50 -14.66
C SER A 28 -0.15 -7.95 -14.88
N PHE A 29 -0.79 -8.90 -14.19
CA PHE A 29 -0.66 -10.33 -14.48
C PHE A 29 -1.84 -10.84 -15.32
N SER A 30 -1.62 -11.95 -16.03
CA SER A 30 -2.35 -12.39 -17.22
C SER A 30 -3.84 -12.72 -17.06
N ASP A 31 -4.35 -12.86 -15.84
CA ASP A 31 -5.68 -13.45 -15.60
C ASP A 31 -6.60 -12.53 -14.78
N GLY A 32 -6.30 -11.23 -14.69
CA GLY A 32 -7.19 -10.24 -14.03
C GLY A 32 -7.41 -10.50 -12.53
N LEU A 33 -6.52 -11.25 -11.89
CA LEU A 33 -6.54 -11.51 -10.46
C LEU A 33 -5.95 -10.32 -9.71
N GLU A 34 -6.81 -9.55 -9.04
CA GLU A 34 -6.41 -8.54 -8.05
C GLU A 34 -6.08 -9.24 -6.72
N TYR A 35 -4.89 -8.96 -6.20
CA TYR A 35 -4.56 -9.28 -4.82
C TYR A 35 -5.29 -8.29 -3.93
N ASP A 36 -6.17 -8.78 -3.06
CA ASP A 36 -6.87 -7.96 -2.07
C ASP A 36 -6.54 -8.42 -0.65
N PRO A 37 -5.49 -7.87 -0.06
CA PRO A 37 -5.32 -7.80 1.37
C PRO A 37 -5.85 -6.43 1.78
N PHE A 38 -6.85 -6.39 2.63
CA PHE A 38 -7.39 -5.11 3.08
C PHE A 38 -6.29 -4.28 3.79
N TYR A 39 -6.62 -3.06 4.21
CA TYR A 39 -6.53 -2.57 5.59
C TYR A 39 -6.60 -1.06 5.47
N GLY A 40 -7.72 -0.51 5.93
CA GLY A 40 -7.70 0.90 6.30
C GLY A 40 -6.48 1.10 7.22
N MET A 41 -5.69 2.12 6.98
CA MET A 41 -4.52 2.43 7.79
C MET A 41 -4.82 3.70 8.54
N LEU A 42 -4.70 3.63 9.86
CA LEU A 42 -4.63 4.81 10.70
C LEU A 42 -3.15 5.14 10.88
N ILE A 43 -2.70 6.22 10.25
CA ILE A 43 -1.30 6.66 10.29
C ILE A 43 -1.20 7.85 11.22
N THR A 44 -0.26 7.80 12.17
CA THR A 44 0.07 8.92 13.06
C THR A 44 1.47 9.40 12.77
N ASP A 45 1.64 10.70 12.51
CA ASP A 45 2.95 11.31 12.29
C ASP A 45 3.59 11.84 13.57
N SER A 46 4.80 12.40 13.45
CA SER A 46 5.56 12.95 14.57
C SER A 46 4.94 14.21 15.19
N GLU A 47 4.04 14.89 14.49
CA GLU A 47 3.31 16.06 14.99
C GLU A 47 2.01 15.66 15.70
N GLY A 48 1.65 14.37 15.64
CA GLY A 48 0.42 13.83 16.23
C GLY A 48 -0.79 13.92 15.30
N SER A 49 -0.60 14.31 14.04
CA SER A 49 -1.68 14.30 13.05
C SER A 49 -2.03 12.85 12.68
N VAL A 50 -3.32 12.61 12.47
CA VAL A 50 -3.85 11.28 12.18
C VAL A 50 -4.50 11.28 10.81
N TYR A 51 -4.13 10.31 9.98
CA TYR A 51 -4.64 10.13 8.61
C TYR A 51 -5.31 8.77 8.51
N THR A 52 -6.50 8.72 7.92
CA THR A 52 -7.19 7.47 7.61
C THR A 52 -7.10 7.20 6.12
N ILE A 53 -6.42 6.13 5.74
CA ILE A 53 -6.21 5.73 4.35
C ILE A 53 -6.92 4.41 4.10
N SER A 54 -7.85 4.38 3.17
CA SER A 54 -8.47 3.15 2.66
C SER A 54 -7.71 2.60 1.45
N ASN A 55 -7.82 1.29 1.19
CA ASN A 55 -7.10 0.59 0.12
C ASN A 55 -5.58 0.81 0.21
N GLY A 56 -5.06 0.65 1.43
CA GLY A 56 -3.66 0.87 1.76
C GLY A 56 -2.72 -0.11 1.07
N PHE A 57 -1.65 0.40 0.48
CA PHE A 57 -0.54 -0.42 -0.01
C PHE A 57 0.80 0.25 0.31
N TYR A 58 1.87 -0.54 0.23
CA TYR A 58 3.25 -0.05 0.28
C TYR A 58 3.82 0.01 -1.13
N GLN A 59 4.45 1.13 -1.51
CA GLN A 59 5.31 1.18 -2.69
C GLN A 59 6.76 1.27 -2.23
N ASN A 60 7.60 0.33 -2.67
CA ASN A 60 9.02 0.37 -2.34
C ASN A 60 9.75 1.46 -3.16
N SER A 61 11.02 1.68 -2.84
CA SER A 61 11.88 2.66 -3.54
C SER A 61 12.09 2.36 -5.04
N GLU A 62 11.82 1.13 -5.48
CA GLU A 62 11.90 0.70 -6.89
C GLU A 62 10.60 0.97 -7.67
N GLY A 63 9.54 1.43 -7.00
CA GLY A 63 8.25 1.73 -7.64
C GLY A 63 7.28 0.55 -7.70
N GLU A 64 7.62 -0.60 -7.12
CA GLU A 64 6.75 -1.78 -7.10
C GLU A 64 5.68 -1.63 -6.02
N LEU A 65 4.42 -1.86 -6.41
CA LEU A 65 3.27 -1.92 -5.51
C LEU A 65 3.27 -3.25 -4.76
N LYS A 66 3.22 -3.19 -3.43
CA LYS A 66 3.32 -4.34 -2.53
C LYS A 66 2.27 -4.23 -1.43
N TYR A 67 1.81 -5.39 -1.00
CA TYR A 67 0.92 -5.53 0.15
C TYR A 67 1.62 -6.14 1.36
N PHE A 68 2.92 -5.90 1.43
CA PHE A 68 3.78 -6.27 2.52
C PHE A 68 4.87 -5.21 2.62
N VAL A 69 5.48 -5.14 3.79
CA VAL A 69 6.66 -4.31 4.04
C VAL A 69 7.86 -5.20 4.28
N TRP A 70 9.06 -4.71 3.95
CA TRP A 70 10.29 -5.42 4.28
C TRP A 70 10.67 -5.16 5.72
N PHE A 71 11.04 -6.23 6.41
CA PHE A 71 11.35 -6.21 7.82
C PHE A 71 12.66 -6.93 8.09
N ARG A 72 13.49 -6.35 8.96
CA ARG A 72 14.75 -6.95 9.43
C ARG A 72 14.67 -7.26 10.91
N ARG A 73 15.15 -8.44 11.28
CA ARG A 73 15.27 -8.86 12.68
C ARG A 73 16.62 -9.53 12.95
N GLY A 74 17.16 -9.30 14.15
CA GLY A 74 18.31 -10.03 14.65
C GLY A 74 17.99 -11.51 14.89
N THR A 75 18.88 -12.38 14.43
CA THR A 75 18.86 -13.83 14.63
C THR A 75 20.20 -14.29 15.16
N ASP A 76 20.29 -15.55 15.62
CA ASP A 76 21.54 -16.16 16.07
C ASP A 76 22.63 -16.21 14.96
N GLN A 77 22.23 -16.04 13.69
CA GLN A 77 23.11 -16.07 12.52
C GLN A 77 23.36 -14.69 11.89
N GLY A 78 22.86 -13.60 12.49
CA GLY A 78 22.95 -12.23 11.97
C GLY A 78 21.59 -11.60 11.71
N LEU A 79 21.53 -10.59 10.84
CA LEU A 79 20.26 -9.96 10.44
C LEU A 79 19.57 -10.79 9.35
N ALA A 80 18.29 -11.13 9.57
CA ALA A 80 17.44 -11.73 8.56
C ALA A 80 16.43 -10.69 8.06
N GLU A 81 16.30 -10.59 6.74
CA GLU A 81 15.34 -9.73 6.05
C GLU A 81 14.23 -10.58 5.42
N TYR A 82 12.98 -10.19 5.62
CA TYR A 82 11.82 -10.92 5.11
C TYR A 82 10.61 -10.00 4.91
N PRO A 83 9.69 -10.34 4.00
CA PRO A 83 8.45 -9.60 3.83
C PRO A 83 7.48 -9.92 4.96
N LEU A 84 6.84 -8.89 5.51
CA LEU A 84 5.76 -9.02 6.47
C LEU A 84 4.47 -8.49 5.86
N ASP A 85 3.53 -9.41 5.71
CA ASP A 85 2.23 -9.15 5.09
C ASP A 85 1.39 -8.22 5.95
N LEU A 86 0.80 -7.18 5.35
CA LEU A 86 0.02 -6.18 6.07
C LEU A 86 -1.16 -6.82 6.83
N TYR A 87 -1.72 -7.94 6.35
CA TYR A 87 -2.80 -8.64 7.06
C TYR A 87 -2.41 -9.31 8.37
N LYS A 88 -1.13 -9.63 8.50
CA LYS A 88 -0.63 -10.24 9.73
C LYS A 88 -0.33 -9.18 10.76
N ILE A 89 -0.21 -7.93 10.36
CA ILE A 89 0.20 -6.83 11.21
C ILE A 89 -1.05 -6.13 11.72
N ARG A 90 -1.17 -6.00 13.03
CA ARG A 90 -2.16 -5.12 13.65
C ARG A 90 -1.64 -3.70 13.74
N ARG A 91 -0.40 -3.53 14.21
CA ARG A 91 0.19 -2.20 14.41
C ARG A 91 1.71 -2.23 14.21
N LEU A 92 2.23 -1.17 13.62
CA LEU A 92 3.64 -0.82 13.60
C LEU A 92 3.85 0.43 14.44
N THR A 93 4.82 0.41 15.34
CA THR A 93 5.22 1.57 16.15
C THR A 93 6.68 1.86 15.86
N LEU A 94 6.98 2.96 15.18
CA LEU A 94 8.34 3.37 14.83
C LEU A 94 8.96 4.11 16.01
N THR A 95 10.04 3.54 16.54
CA THR A 95 10.70 3.99 17.78
C THR A 95 12.03 4.69 17.52
N GLY A 96 12.54 4.64 16.28
CA GLY A 96 13.79 5.29 15.90
C GLY A 96 13.68 6.79 15.63
N ASP A 97 14.82 7.46 15.70
CA ASP A 97 14.98 8.84 15.23
C ASP A 97 15.17 8.84 13.71
N TYR A 98 14.29 9.53 12.97
CA TYR A 98 14.34 9.62 11.50
C TYR A 98 15.56 10.41 10.99
N GLU A 99 16.29 11.07 11.89
CA GLU A 99 17.37 12.01 11.61
C GLU A 99 18.70 11.35 11.22
N ILE A 100 18.83 10.03 11.34
CA ILE A 100 20.08 9.31 11.00
C ILE A 100 19.80 8.19 9.98
N PRO A 101 19.79 8.48 8.68
CA PRO A 101 20.07 7.45 7.67
C PRO A 101 21.56 7.10 7.75
N PRO A 102 21.92 5.81 7.61
CA PRO A 102 22.00 5.31 6.24
C PRO A 102 21.68 3.81 6.15
N ASP A 103 20.40 3.44 6.03
CA ASP A 103 20.06 2.15 5.40
C ASP A 103 18.59 2.04 4.94
N GLY A 104 17.79 3.09 5.07
CA GLY A 104 16.36 3.01 4.77
C GLY A 104 15.55 2.19 5.78
N TYR A 105 16.14 1.76 6.90
CA TYR A 105 15.47 0.98 7.94
C TYR A 105 15.31 1.78 9.25
N THR A 106 14.12 1.74 9.83
CA THR A 106 13.80 2.41 11.10
C THR A 106 13.43 1.38 12.17
N PRO A 107 14.01 1.44 13.38
CA PRO A 107 13.57 0.62 14.52
C PRO A 107 12.07 0.71 14.75
N CYS A 108 11.43 -0.44 14.95
CA CYS A 108 10.02 -0.49 15.26
C CYS A 108 9.62 -1.74 16.06
N GLU A 109 8.49 -1.60 16.75
CA GLU A 109 7.74 -2.71 17.31
C GLU A 109 6.60 -3.09 16.36
N VAL A 110 6.43 -4.39 16.14
CA VAL A 110 5.33 -4.95 15.35
C VAL A 110 4.40 -5.73 16.26
N GLU A 111 3.15 -5.31 16.35
CA GLU A 111 2.06 -6.09 16.93
C GLU A 111 1.35 -6.85 15.79
N LEU A 112 1.23 -8.17 15.92
CA LEU A 112 0.51 -9.02 14.97
C LEU A 112 -0.97 -9.12 15.30
N THR A 113 -1.78 -9.48 14.32
CA THR A 113 -3.22 -9.77 14.50
C THR A 113 -3.49 -10.96 15.43
N SER A 114 -2.49 -11.82 15.66
CA SER A 114 -2.54 -12.87 16.68
C SER A 114 -2.37 -12.36 18.12
N GLY A 115 -2.03 -11.09 18.31
CA GLY A 115 -1.71 -10.47 19.62
C GLY A 115 -0.26 -10.64 20.07
N ASN A 116 0.59 -11.29 19.26
CA ASN A 116 2.03 -11.37 19.55
C ASN A 116 2.74 -10.10 19.08
N SER A 117 3.73 -9.64 19.85
CA SER A 117 4.60 -8.52 19.45
C SER A 117 6.06 -8.93 19.33
N PHE A 118 6.81 -8.24 18.46
CA PHE A 118 8.27 -8.35 18.38
C PHE A 118 8.90 -7.06 17.87
N GLU A 119 10.18 -6.87 18.24
CA GLU A 119 10.99 -5.75 17.78
C GLU A 119 11.81 -6.12 16.53
N GLY A 120 12.12 -5.10 15.74
CA GLY A 120 13.07 -5.17 14.64
C GLY A 120 13.16 -3.84 13.91
N PHE A 121 13.32 -3.90 12.60
CA PHE A 121 13.51 -2.72 11.76
C PHE A 121 12.63 -2.80 10.52
N LEU A 122 11.87 -1.75 10.26
CA LEU A 122 11.00 -1.60 9.10
C LEU A 122 11.74 -0.87 7.98
N ASP A 123 11.65 -1.36 6.75
CA ASP A 123 12.04 -0.58 5.57
C ASP A 123 11.10 0.62 5.42
N THR A 124 11.66 1.80 5.63
CA THR A 124 11.03 3.12 5.53
C THR A 124 11.48 3.90 4.30
N SER A 125 12.18 3.26 3.35
CA SER A 125 12.62 3.90 2.10
C SER A 125 11.48 4.20 1.13
N GLY A 126 10.37 3.46 1.24
CA GLY A 126 9.16 3.65 0.45
C GLY A 126 8.11 4.54 1.10
N TYR A 127 6.86 4.36 0.65
CA TYR A 127 5.71 5.09 1.16
C TYR A 127 4.47 4.20 1.26
N LEU A 128 3.56 4.57 2.15
CA LEU A 128 2.21 4.05 2.19
C LEU A 128 1.29 4.93 1.36
N ALA A 129 0.37 4.34 0.61
CA ALA A 129 -0.59 5.10 -0.19
C ALA A 129 -1.94 4.43 -0.26
N GLY A 130 -2.93 5.21 -0.67
CA GLY A 130 -4.32 4.79 -0.81
C GLY A 130 -5.25 6.00 -0.90
N MET A 131 -6.51 5.80 -0.57
CA MET A 131 -7.54 6.84 -0.63
C MET A 131 -7.79 7.43 0.76
N ASP A 132 -7.55 8.72 0.91
CA ASP A 132 -7.92 9.47 2.11
C ASP A 132 -9.45 9.57 2.20
N GLU A 133 -10.01 9.10 3.32
CA GLU A 133 -11.47 9.07 3.49
C GLU A 133 -12.07 10.46 3.74
N ASP A 134 -11.32 11.36 4.39
CA ASP A 134 -11.79 12.69 4.76
C ASP A 134 -11.86 13.61 3.53
N PHE A 135 -10.88 13.46 2.62
CA PHE A 135 -10.76 14.30 1.43
C PHE A 135 -11.20 13.62 0.14
N GLY A 136 -11.44 12.31 0.16
CA GLY A 136 -11.83 11.53 -1.02
C GLY A 136 -10.76 11.54 -2.13
N SER A 137 -9.51 11.76 -1.77
CA SER A 137 -8.38 11.94 -2.69
C SER A 137 -7.31 10.89 -2.47
N PHE A 138 -6.57 10.56 -3.53
CA PHE A 138 -5.42 9.69 -3.43
C PHE A 138 -4.27 10.38 -2.68
N VAL A 139 -3.71 9.70 -1.67
CA VAL A 139 -2.62 10.22 -0.82
C VAL A 139 -1.42 9.29 -0.81
N ARG A 140 -0.25 9.89 -0.58
CA ARG A 140 1.04 9.21 -0.38
C ARG A 140 1.68 9.72 0.89
N ILE A 141 2.00 8.82 1.81
CA ILE A 141 2.65 9.09 3.09
C ILE A 141 4.02 8.42 3.09
N TYR A 142 5.05 9.21 2.92
CA TYR A 142 6.44 8.77 2.95
C TYR A 142 6.86 8.51 4.39
N LEU A 143 7.20 7.26 4.70
CA LEU A 143 7.38 6.80 6.09
C LEU A 143 8.44 7.62 6.83
N GLN A 144 9.58 7.86 6.18
CA GLN A 144 10.67 8.64 6.77
C GLN A 144 10.40 10.15 6.74
N TYR A 145 10.01 10.71 5.58
CA TYR A 145 9.85 12.16 5.42
C TYR A 145 8.68 12.74 6.21
N ASN A 146 7.58 11.99 6.33
CA ASN A 146 6.44 12.40 7.14
C ASN A 146 6.63 12.08 8.63
N GLY A 147 7.77 11.52 9.04
CA GLY A 147 8.03 11.21 10.45
C GLY A 147 7.00 10.25 11.05
N VAL A 148 6.58 9.24 10.30
CA VAL A 148 5.48 8.33 10.70
C VAL A 148 5.82 7.60 11.98
N LYS A 149 5.07 7.82 13.06
CA LYS A 149 5.27 7.22 14.38
C LYS A 149 4.52 5.92 14.58
N SER A 150 3.32 5.80 14.03
CA SER A 150 2.59 4.54 14.07
C SER A 150 1.69 4.34 12.87
N ILE A 151 1.51 3.08 12.53
CA ILE A 151 0.57 2.62 11.49
C ILE A 151 -0.28 1.54 12.15
N GLU A 152 -1.57 1.78 12.32
CA GLU A 152 -2.52 0.76 12.74
C GLU A 152 -3.33 0.29 11.54
N PHE A 153 -3.35 -1.03 11.35
CA PHE A 153 -4.10 -1.67 10.29
C PHE A 153 -5.50 -2.01 10.83
N LEU A 154 -6.52 -1.47 10.18
CA LEU A 154 -7.91 -1.59 10.57
C LEU A 154 -8.48 -2.91 10.05
N HIS A 155 -8.54 -3.89 10.95
CA HIS A 155 -9.05 -5.25 10.68
C HIS A 155 -10.53 -5.44 11.06
N GLN A 156 -11.18 -4.41 11.64
CA GLN A 156 -12.53 -4.52 12.21
C GLN A 156 -13.61 -3.99 11.28
N GLY A 157 -14.48 -4.84 10.72
CA GLY A 157 -15.65 -4.37 9.97
C GLY A 157 -16.35 -5.48 9.20
N THR A 158 -17.55 -5.21 8.69
CA THR A 158 -18.21 -6.07 7.70
C THR A 158 -17.72 -5.70 6.32
N TYR A 159 -17.36 -6.70 5.51
CA TYR A 159 -16.93 -6.49 4.14
C TYR A 159 -17.48 -7.56 3.22
N SER A 160 -17.65 -7.20 1.95
CA SER A 160 -18.22 -8.06 0.92
C SER A 160 -17.28 -8.12 -0.28
N ARG A 161 -17.19 -9.29 -0.92
CA ARG A 161 -16.33 -9.57 -2.08
C ARG A 161 -17.14 -9.74 -3.33
N CYS A 162 -16.78 -9.09 -4.42
CA CYS A 162 -17.28 -9.47 -5.72
C CYS A 162 -16.66 -10.82 -6.11
N PRO A 163 -17.45 -11.88 -6.32
CA PRO A 163 -16.91 -13.17 -6.75
C PRO A 163 -16.41 -13.16 -8.19
N PHE A 164 -16.82 -12.17 -8.99
CA PHE A 164 -16.46 -12.07 -10.39
C PHE A 164 -15.14 -11.32 -10.59
N CYS A 165 -15.07 -10.04 -10.22
CA CYS A 165 -13.84 -9.24 -10.36
C CYS A 165 -12.88 -9.36 -9.19
N GLY A 166 -13.31 -9.91 -8.05
CA GLY A 166 -12.48 -10.07 -6.87
C GLY A 166 -12.47 -8.88 -5.91
N ALA A 167 -12.98 -7.71 -6.31
CA ALA A 167 -12.97 -6.48 -5.51
C ALA A 167 -13.64 -6.66 -4.15
N LEU A 168 -12.99 -6.21 -3.07
CA LEU A 168 -13.60 -6.13 -1.73
C LEU A 168 -14.16 -4.73 -1.44
N PHE A 169 -15.25 -4.70 -0.66
CA PHE A 169 -15.95 -3.48 -0.24
C PHE A 169 -16.09 -3.52 1.28
N TYR A 170 -15.45 -2.57 1.97
CA TYR A 170 -15.44 -2.52 3.43
C TYR A 170 -16.34 -1.44 3.97
N ASN A 171 -17.13 -1.78 4.99
CA ASN A 171 -17.99 -0.86 5.73
C ASN A 171 -18.88 0.01 4.82
N ARG A 172 -19.23 -0.53 3.64
CA ARG A 172 -20.15 0.07 2.68
C ARG A 172 -21.35 -0.83 2.53
N ASN A 173 -22.55 -0.23 2.52
CA ASN A 173 -23.82 -0.92 2.28
C ASN A 173 -24.03 -1.26 0.80
N TYR A 174 -22.96 -1.69 0.10
CA TYR A 174 -23.09 -2.20 -1.25
C TYR A 174 -23.52 -3.66 -1.19
N GLU A 175 -24.65 -3.96 -1.81
CA GLU A 175 -25.11 -5.33 -2.06
C GLU A 175 -24.62 -5.83 -3.42
N ILE A 176 -24.23 -4.91 -4.30
CA ILE A 176 -23.89 -5.12 -5.70
C ILE A 176 -22.57 -4.41 -6.01
N CYS A 177 -21.68 -5.07 -6.74
CA CYS A 177 -20.42 -4.51 -7.23
C CYS A 177 -20.72 -3.33 -8.18
N PRO A 178 -20.25 -2.11 -7.92
CA PRO A 178 -20.46 -0.96 -8.81
C PRO A 178 -19.68 -1.08 -10.13
N PHE A 179 -18.76 -2.03 -10.25
CA PHE A 179 -17.92 -2.21 -11.44
C PHE A 179 -18.52 -3.18 -12.46
N ASP A 180 -19.16 -4.24 -11.98
CA ASP A 180 -19.64 -5.35 -12.82
C ASP A 180 -21.07 -5.80 -12.49
N GLU A 181 -21.73 -5.13 -11.55
CA GLU A 181 -23.10 -5.41 -11.10
C GLU A 181 -23.30 -6.82 -10.49
N THR A 182 -22.22 -7.52 -10.14
CA THR A 182 -22.29 -8.83 -9.47
C THR A 182 -22.64 -8.66 -7.99
N PRO A 183 -23.56 -9.48 -7.43
CA PRO A 183 -23.83 -9.50 -6.01
C PRO A 183 -22.57 -9.77 -5.18
N LEU A 184 -22.37 -8.96 -4.14
CA LEU A 184 -21.20 -9.08 -3.28
C LEU A 184 -21.42 -10.17 -2.23
N ILE A 185 -20.40 -11.01 -1.99
CA ILE A 185 -20.39 -12.09 -1.00
C ILE A 185 -19.76 -11.57 0.30
N PRO A 186 -20.50 -11.45 1.41
CA PRO A 186 -19.94 -11.09 2.70
C PRO A 186 -18.80 -12.04 3.10
N GLN A 187 -17.67 -11.49 3.52
CA GLN A 187 -16.46 -12.25 3.80
C GLN A 187 -16.16 -12.40 5.29
N ASN A 188 -16.76 -11.59 6.18
CA ASN A 188 -16.74 -11.86 7.62
C ASN A 188 -17.99 -11.29 8.31
N GLY A 189 -18.80 -12.20 8.85
CA GLY A 189 -19.85 -11.93 9.81
C GLY A 189 -19.51 -12.59 11.14
N SER A 190 -18.94 -11.80 12.05
CA SER A 190 -19.21 -11.78 13.51
C SER A 190 -18.00 -11.23 14.24
N VAL A 191 -18.12 -10.01 14.76
CA VAL A 191 -17.48 -9.68 16.04
C VAL A 191 -18.14 -10.63 17.04
N LYS A 192 -17.36 -11.53 17.64
CA LYS A 192 -17.78 -12.13 18.90
C LYS A 192 -17.41 -11.13 19.98
N ASP A 193 -18.43 -10.59 20.63
CA ASP A 193 -18.33 -9.79 21.86
C ASP A 193 -17.47 -10.48 22.93
#